data_AF-A0A7W9V4H7-F1
#
_entry.id   AF-A0A7W9V4H7-F1
#
_cell.length_a   1.000
_cell.length_b   1.000
_cell.length_c   1.000
_cell.angle_alpha   90.00
_cell.angle_beta   90.00
_cell.angle_gamma   90.00
#
_symmetry.space_group_name_H-M   'P 1'
#
loop_
_entity.id
_entity.type
_entity.pdbx_description
1 polymer ?
#
loop_
_entity_poly.entity_id
_entity_poly.type
_entity_poly.pdbx_seq_one_letter_code
_entity_poly.pdbx_strand_id
1 'polypeptide(L)'
;MKIRLLFPVIAALALGACATAPKPLQGQFAPVSPRDSVAGQQAGAPVRWGGKIIKTTPGQGQTCFQMLSRPLNASGRPDSSSADASDGRFIACRAGFYDPAVFEPGREVTFIGHVSGYDNTRIGEYDYRLPKMDADVVYLWPVVRQVEVVPAYPYGPWGPGWGPWGPRWGWW
;
A
#
# COMPACT_ATOMS: atom_id res chain seq x y z
N MET A 1 27.39 7.14 41.22
CA MET A 1 27.24 6.01 40.28
C MET A 1 25.86 6.00 39.56
N LYS A 2 25.41 7.09 38.91
CA LYS A 2 24.06 7.10 38.27
C LYS A 2 23.98 7.66 36.84
N ILE A 3 25.07 8.19 36.27
CA ILE A 3 25.08 8.78 34.92
C ILE A 3 25.37 7.77 33.80
N ARG A 4 26.05 6.64 34.10
CA ARG A 4 26.42 5.64 33.08
C ARG A 4 25.24 4.81 32.55
N LEU A 5 24.11 4.79 33.26
CA LEU A 5 22.88 4.09 32.86
C LEU A 5 21.91 4.98 32.04
N LEU A 6 22.12 6.30 31.99
CA LEU A 6 21.27 7.21 31.20
C LEU A 6 21.58 7.11 29.70
N PHE A 7 22.83 6.86 29.35
CA PHE A 7 23.28 6.74 27.95
C PHE A 7 22.62 5.59 27.16
N PRO A 8 22.53 4.35 27.68
CA PRO A 8 21.85 3.27 26.94
C PRO A 8 20.34 3.48 26.85
N VAL A 9 19.70 4.15 27.81
CA VAL A 9 18.26 4.45 27.77
C VAL A 9 17.94 5.51 26.71
N ILE A 10 18.75 6.56 26.63
CA ILE A 10 18.61 7.59 25.58
C ILE A 10 18.94 7.02 24.20
N ALA A 11 19.94 6.14 24.09
CA ALA A 11 20.26 5.45 22.84
C ALA A 11 19.13 4.48 22.40
N ALA A 12 18.49 3.77 23.34
CA ALA A 12 17.35 2.91 23.07
C ALA A 12 16.11 3.71 22.62
N LEU A 13 15.90 4.91 23.17
CA LEU A 13 14.83 5.83 22.73
C LEU A 13 15.11 6.44 21.34
N ALA A 14 16.39 6.63 20.97
CA ALA A 14 16.78 7.18 19.68
C ALA A 14 16.66 6.18 18.51
N LEU A 15 16.59 4.88 18.78
CA LEU A 15 16.38 3.82 17.77
C LEU A 15 14.91 3.72 17.29
N GLY A 16 13.99 4.48 17.88
CA GLY A 16 12.58 4.57 17.49
C GLY A 16 12.30 5.42 16.25
N ALA A 17 13.29 5.67 15.38
CA ALA A 17 13.09 6.31 14.08
C ALA A 17 12.39 5.33 13.13
N CYS A 18 11.13 5.01 13.45
CA CYS A 18 10.28 4.14 12.67
C CYS A 18 10.09 4.73 11.27
N ALA A 19 10.01 3.85 10.27
CA ALA A 19 9.56 4.17 8.92
C ALA A 19 8.19 4.88 9.00
N THR A 20 8.23 6.21 9.03
CA THR A 20 7.08 7.04 9.34
C THR A 20 6.30 7.26 8.05
N ALA A 21 4.97 7.21 8.12
CA ALA A 21 4.12 7.53 6.99
C ALA A 21 4.47 8.91 6.40
N PRO A 22 4.34 9.11 5.07
CA PRO A 22 4.49 10.42 4.44
C PRO A 22 3.71 11.49 5.20
N LYS A 23 4.25 12.71 5.28
CA LYS A 23 3.62 13.84 5.97
C LYS A 23 2.09 13.99 5.73
N PRO A 24 1.56 13.83 4.50
CA PRO A 24 0.11 13.92 4.27
C PRO A 24 -0.71 12.76 4.84
N LEU A 25 -0.08 11.65 5.24
CA LEU A 25 -0.75 10.45 5.76
C LEU A 25 -0.67 10.31 7.29
N GLN A 26 -0.08 11.29 7.98
CA GLN A 26 0.05 11.32 9.43
C GLN A 26 -1.24 11.87 10.07
N GLY A 27 -1.66 11.26 11.19
CA GLY A 27 -2.88 11.65 11.90
C GLY A 27 -3.46 10.50 12.72
N GLN A 28 -4.49 10.81 13.50
CA GLN A 28 -5.31 9.81 14.20
C GLN A 28 -6.58 9.57 13.40
N PHE A 29 -6.91 8.31 13.15
CA PHE A 29 -8.06 7.89 12.38
C PHE A 29 -8.78 6.75 13.09
N ALA A 30 -10.08 6.61 12.88
CA ALA A 30 -10.83 5.50 13.42
C ALA A 30 -10.28 4.17 12.84
N PRO A 31 -10.00 3.14 13.67
CA PRO A 31 -9.51 1.85 13.21
C PRO A 31 -10.67 1.01 12.65
N VAL A 32 -11.35 1.55 11.66
CA VAL A 32 -12.56 0.99 11.04
C VAL A 32 -12.19 0.55 9.63
N SER A 33 -12.44 -0.70 9.28
CA SER A 33 -12.30 -1.15 7.88
C SER A 33 -13.54 -0.76 7.07
N PRO A 34 -13.45 -0.66 5.73
CA PRO A 34 -14.62 -0.45 4.89
C PRO A 34 -15.74 -1.46 5.15
N ARG A 35 -15.42 -2.76 5.22
CA ARG A 35 -16.41 -3.81 5.53
C ARG A 35 -17.11 -3.54 6.87
N ASP A 36 -16.36 -3.22 7.91
CA ASP A 36 -16.93 -2.99 9.25
C ASP A 36 -17.79 -1.73 9.28
N SER A 37 -17.41 -0.69 8.53
CA SER A 37 -18.18 0.54 8.43
C SER A 37 -19.60 0.28 7.91
N VAL A 38 -19.79 -0.66 6.98
CA VAL A 38 -21.11 -1.03 6.45
C VAL A 38 -21.94 -1.73 7.51
N ALA A 39 -21.34 -2.68 8.23
CA ALA A 39 -22.02 -3.43 9.29
C ALA A 39 -22.42 -2.50 10.46
N GLY A 40 -21.55 -1.58 10.85
CA GLY A 40 -21.74 -0.67 11.98
C GLY A 40 -22.42 0.66 11.65
N GLN A 41 -22.75 0.94 10.38
CA GLN A 41 -23.35 2.23 9.93
C GLN A 41 -22.56 3.47 10.41
N GLN A 42 -21.23 3.41 10.38
CA GLN A 42 -20.32 4.45 10.89
C GLN A 42 -20.12 5.64 9.93
N ALA A 43 -21.22 6.27 9.49
CA ALA A 43 -21.15 7.51 8.73
C ALA A 43 -20.53 8.65 9.56
N GLY A 44 -19.77 9.53 8.92
CA GLY A 44 -19.04 10.65 9.52
C GLY A 44 -17.69 10.27 10.16
N ALA A 45 -17.36 8.98 10.28
CA ALA A 45 -16.11 8.56 10.90
C ALA A 45 -14.89 9.04 10.07
N PRO A 46 -13.88 9.67 10.70
CA PRO A 46 -12.63 10.01 10.02
C PRO A 46 -11.81 8.73 9.83
N VAL A 47 -11.50 8.41 8.58
CA VAL A 47 -10.89 7.14 8.19
C VAL A 47 -9.68 7.34 7.32
N ARG A 48 -8.77 6.36 7.39
CA ARG A 48 -7.63 6.24 6.47
C ARG A 48 -7.67 4.86 5.84
N TRP A 49 -8.11 4.82 4.60
CA TRP A 49 -8.29 3.59 3.83
C TRP A 49 -7.36 3.59 2.62
N GLY A 50 -6.97 2.41 2.18
CA GLY A 50 -6.19 2.30 0.96
C GLY A 50 -6.32 0.92 0.36
N GLY A 51 -5.72 0.75 -0.81
CA GLY A 51 -5.85 -0.47 -1.56
C GLY A 51 -5.45 -0.28 -3.01
N LYS A 52 -5.97 -1.17 -3.87
CA LYS A 52 -5.75 -1.10 -5.31
C LYS A 52 -6.95 -0.50 -6.02
N ILE A 53 -6.70 0.32 -7.03
CA ILE A 53 -7.76 0.88 -7.88
C ILE A 53 -8.39 -0.24 -8.69
N ILE A 54 -9.72 -0.31 -8.66
CA ILE A 54 -10.52 -1.15 -9.57
C ILE A 54 -10.93 -0.32 -10.78
N LYS A 55 -11.44 0.89 -10.52
CA LYS A 55 -11.92 1.81 -11.54
C LYS A 55 -11.81 3.26 -11.07
N THR A 56 -11.38 4.14 -11.96
CA THR A 56 -11.41 5.58 -11.76
C THR A 56 -12.47 6.18 -12.68
N THR A 57 -13.41 6.93 -12.11
CA THR A 57 -14.54 7.52 -12.84
C THR A 57 -14.58 9.02 -12.56
N PRO A 58 -14.07 9.86 -13.48
CA PRO A 58 -14.28 11.29 -13.43
C PRO A 58 -15.77 11.61 -13.62
N GLY A 59 -16.31 12.45 -12.74
CA GLY A 59 -17.68 12.98 -12.83
C GLY A 59 -17.68 14.51 -12.93
N GLN A 60 -18.86 15.11 -12.79
CA GLN A 60 -18.97 16.57 -12.73
C GLN A 60 -18.45 17.09 -11.39
N GLY A 61 -17.32 17.80 -11.42
CA GLY A 61 -16.73 18.47 -10.25
C GLY A 61 -16.00 17.56 -9.25
N GLN A 62 -16.02 16.24 -9.43
CA GLN A 62 -15.30 15.28 -8.57
C GLN A 62 -14.91 14.04 -9.35
N THR A 63 -13.88 13.34 -8.87
CA THR A 63 -13.48 12.03 -9.39
C THR A 63 -13.66 10.98 -8.31
N CYS A 64 -14.32 9.88 -8.67
CA CYS A 64 -14.59 8.77 -7.77
C CYS A 64 -13.74 7.55 -8.14
N PHE A 65 -13.14 6.93 -7.13
CA PHE A 65 -12.30 5.76 -7.23
C PHE A 65 -13.01 4.59 -6.57
N GLN A 66 -13.27 3.54 -7.33
CA GLN A 66 -13.68 2.26 -6.77
C GLN A 66 -12.43 1.48 -6.38
N MET A 67 -12.34 1.11 -5.11
CA MET A 67 -11.13 0.55 -4.52
C MET A 67 -11.37 -0.86 -4.00
N LEU A 68 -10.36 -1.71 -4.14
CA LEU A 68 -10.22 -2.97 -3.42
C LEU A 68 -9.39 -2.70 -2.16
N SER A 69 -10.04 -2.74 -0.99
CA SER A 69 -9.39 -2.36 0.27
C SER A 69 -8.32 -3.37 0.69
N ARG A 70 -7.24 -2.85 1.27
CA ARG A 70 -6.20 -3.65 1.92
C ARG A 70 -5.77 -2.95 3.23
N PRO A 71 -5.35 -3.73 4.25
CA PRO A 71 -4.74 -3.20 5.45
C PRO A 71 -3.54 -2.32 5.09
N LEU A 72 -3.35 -1.25 5.86
CA LEU A 72 -2.22 -0.36 5.68
C LEU A 72 -1.08 -0.79 6.60
N ASN A 73 0.14 -0.79 6.07
CA ASN A 73 1.33 -0.98 6.88
C ASN A 73 1.65 0.29 7.70
N ALA A 74 2.72 0.25 8.50
CA ALA A 74 3.14 1.37 9.35
C ALA A 74 3.39 2.70 8.58
N SER A 75 3.77 2.61 7.29
CA SER A 75 3.96 3.77 6.41
C SER A 75 2.65 4.31 5.80
N GLY A 76 1.51 3.67 6.08
CA GLY A 76 0.23 4.00 5.47
C GLY A 76 0.06 3.49 4.04
N ARG A 77 1.00 2.66 3.53
CA ARG A 77 0.89 2.02 2.22
C ARG A 77 0.03 0.76 2.32
N PRO A 78 -0.82 0.46 1.32
CA PRO A 78 -1.50 -0.83 1.25
C PRO A 78 -0.50 -1.98 1.32
N ASP A 79 -0.73 -2.92 2.24
CA ASP A 79 0.19 -4.03 2.46
C ASP A 79 0.12 -5.00 1.28
N SER A 80 1.24 -5.13 0.56
CA SER A 80 1.34 -6.04 -0.59
C SER A 80 1.24 -7.51 -0.22
N SER A 81 1.53 -7.88 1.03
CA SER A 81 1.52 -9.25 1.54
C SER A 81 0.16 -9.72 2.06
N SER A 82 -0.81 -8.81 2.23
CA SER A 82 -2.15 -9.18 2.69
C SER A 82 -2.89 -9.99 1.63
N ALA A 83 -3.85 -10.83 2.02
CA ALA A 83 -4.80 -11.38 1.05
C ALA A 83 -5.55 -10.24 0.33
N ASP A 84 -5.84 -10.41 -0.96
CA ASP A 84 -6.70 -9.48 -1.69
C ASP A 84 -8.11 -9.47 -1.06
N ALA A 85 -8.76 -8.30 -1.05
CA ALA A 85 -10.12 -8.10 -0.56
C ALA A 85 -10.38 -8.36 0.95
N SER A 86 -9.34 -8.46 1.79
CA SER A 86 -9.51 -8.75 3.23
C SER A 86 -10.47 -7.78 3.93
N ASP A 87 -10.46 -6.52 3.52
CA ASP A 87 -11.20 -5.42 4.15
C ASP A 87 -12.41 -4.95 3.32
N GLY A 88 -12.74 -5.70 2.25
CA GLY A 88 -13.84 -5.40 1.34
C GLY A 88 -13.50 -4.37 0.24
N ARG A 89 -14.51 -3.62 -0.19
CA ARG A 89 -14.42 -2.60 -1.25
C ARG A 89 -15.00 -1.29 -0.72
N PHE A 90 -14.57 -0.17 -1.30
CA PHE A 90 -15.12 1.15 -0.99
C PHE A 90 -15.05 2.07 -2.20
N ILE A 91 -15.79 3.17 -2.12
CA ILE A 91 -15.73 4.27 -3.08
C ILE A 91 -15.12 5.48 -2.38
N ALA A 92 -14.06 6.05 -2.94
CA ALA A 92 -13.49 7.31 -2.50
C ALA A 92 -13.75 8.38 -3.54
N CYS A 93 -14.40 9.48 -3.17
CA CYS A 93 -14.62 10.60 -4.09
C CYS A 93 -13.86 11.83 -3.63
N ARG A 94 -13.20 12.50 -4.58
CA ARG A 94 -12.42 13.71 -4.32
C ARG A 94 -12.85 14.81 -5.29
N ALA A 95 -13.03 16.02 -4.78
CA ALA A 95 -13.29 17.19 -5.61
C ALA A 95 -12.17 17.42 -6.63
N GLY A 96 -12.54 17.78 -7.86
CA GLY A 96 -11.64 17.99 -8.98
C GLY A 96 -11.48 16.78 -9.91
N PHE A 97 -10.59 16.96 -10.89
CA PHE A 97 -10.30 15.98 -11.93
C PHE A 97 -9.02 15.20 -11.60
N TYR A 98 -9.11 13.89 -11.65
CA TYR A 98 -7.96 12.97 -11.59
C TYR A 98 -7.95 12.12 -12.85
N ASP A 99 -6.81 12.13 -13.54
CA ASP A 99 -6.65 11.45 -14.83
C ASP A 99 -6.69 9.92 -14.66
N PRO A 100 -7.64 9.21 -15.30
CA PRO A 100 -7.70 7.75 -15.28
C PRO A 100 -6.45 7.06 -15.84
N ALA A 101 -5.68 7.73 -16.71
CA ALA A 101 -4.41 7.21 -17.24
C ALA A 101 -3.26 7.30 -16.23
N VAL A 102 -3.39 8.12 -15.19
CA VAL A 102 -2.43 8.15 -14.06
C VAL A 102 -2.93 7.24 -12.94
N PHE A 103 -4.23 7.26 -12.68
CA PHE A 103 -4.94 6.47 -11.67
C PHE A 103 -5.53 5.21 -12.29
N GLU A 104 -4.65 4.42 -12.90
CA GLU A 104 -5.03 3.20 -13.61
C GLU A 104 -5.44 2.08 -12.64
N PRO A 105 -6.25 1.11 -13.11
CA PRO A 105 -6.53 -0.11 -12.35
C PRO A 105 -5.25 -0.81 -11.89
N GLY A 106 -5.26 -1.33 -10.66
CA GLY A 106 -4.13 -2.00 -10.03
C GLY A 106 -3.14 -1.09 -9.31
N ARG A 107 -3.19 0.23 -9.52
CA ARG A 107 -2.35 1.19 -8.79
C ARG A 107 -2.73 1.22 -7.31
N GLU A 108 -1.72 1.37 -6.45
CA GLU A 108 -1.91 1.47 -5.01
C GLU A 108 -2.14 2.93 -4.60
N VAL A 109 -3.22 3.17 -3.86
CA VAL A 109 -3.60 4.50 -3.38
C VAL A 109 -4.02 4.41 -1.92
N THR A 110 -3.60 5.40 -1.14
CA THR A 110 -4.10 5.64 0.21
C THR A 110 -4.89 6.93 0.21
N PHE A 111 -6.00 6.93 0.92
CA PHE A 111 -6.85 8.07 1.09
C PHE A 111 -7.06 8.39 2.57
N ILE A 112 -7.29 9.65 2.85
CA ILE A 112 -7.80 10.13 4.14
C ILE A 112 -9.07 10.91 3.86
N GLY A 113 -10.06 10.74 4.71
CA GLY A 113 -11.31 11.46 4.61
C GLY A 113 -12.29 11.02 5.67
N HIS A 114 -13.57 11.15 5.36
CA HIS A 114 -14.66 10.73 6.23
C HIS A 114 -15.67 9.89 5.46
N VAL A 115 -16.30 8.93 6.15
CA VAL A 115 -17.36 8.11 5.55
C VAL A 115 -18.58 8.99 5.29
N SER A 116 -18.89 9.28 4.02
CA SER A 116 -20.01 10.15 3.64
C SER A 116 -21.32 9.37 3.50
N GLY A 117 -21.26 8.04 3.36
CA GLY A 117 -22.43 7.18 3.37
C GLY A 117 -22.17 5.83 2.75
N TYR A 118 -23.21 5.28 2.10
CA TYR A 118 -23.16 3.97 1.47
C TYR A 118 -23.88 4.03 0.14
N ASP A 119 -23.32 3.36 -0.87
CA ASP A 119 -23.85 3.30 -2.21
C ASP A 119 -24.12 1.85 -2.59
N ASN A 120 -25.30 1.59 -3.17
CA ASN A 120 -25.64 0.27 -3.66
C ASN A 120 -25.18 0.17 -5.12
N THR A 121 -24.06 -0.53 -5.32
CA THR A 121 -23.50 -0.76 -6.64
C THR A 121 -23.77 -2.19 -7.09
N ARG A 122 -24.28 -2.34 -8.31
CA ARG A 122 -24.42 -3.65 -8.93
C ARG A 122 -23.07 -4.13 -9.47
N ILE A 123 -22.61 -5.28 -9.01
CA ILE A 123 -21.37 -5.92 -9.46
C ILE A 123 -21.78 -7.26 -10.10
N GLY A 124 -21.80 -7.29 -11.43
CA GLY A 124 -22.39 -8.40 -12.17
C GLY A 124 -23.89 -8.52 -11.87
N GLU A 125 -24.31 -9.65 -11.31
CA GLU A 125 -25.71 -9.89 -10.92
C GLU A 125 -25.99 -9.66 -9.44
N TYR A 126 -25.01 -9.16 -8.67
CA TYR A 126 -25.14 -8.97 -7.23
C TYR A 126 -25.24 -7.48 -6.88
N ASP A 127 -26.23 -7.13 -6.07
CA ASP A 127 -26.32 -5.83 -5.43
C ASP A 127 -25.38 -5.78 -4.23
N TYR A 128 -24.37 -4.92 -4.32
CA TYR A 128 -23.34 -4.80 -3.30
C TYR A 128 -23.38 -3.41 -2.67
N ARG A 129 -23.53 -3.35 -1.35
CA ARG A 129 -23.48 -2.09 -0.60
C ARG A 129 -22.04 -1.73 -0.28
N LEU A 130 -21.56 -0.65 -0.85
CA LEU A 130 -20.20 -0.14 -0.67
C LEU A 130 -20.24 1.09 0.23
N PRO A 131 -19.32 1.21 1.21
CA PRO A 131 -19.13 2.48 1.89
C PRO A 131 -18.53 3.48 0.92
N LYS A 132 -19.03 4.71 1.00
CA LYS A 132 -18.53 5.86 0.28
C LYS A 132 -17.87 6.79 1.28
N MET A 133 -16.68 7.27 0.92
CA MET A 133 -15.97 8.29 1.67
C MET A 133 -15.68 9.51 0.80
N ASP A 134 -15.77 10.68 1.43
CA ASP A 134 -15.35 11.93 0.83
C ASP A 134 -13.88 12.13 1.22
N ALA A 135 -13.01 12.08 0.22
CA ALA A 135 -11.58 12.11 0.41
C ALA A 135 -11.08 13.55 0.57
N ASP A 136 -10.28 13.76 1.60
CA ASP A 136 -9.52 14.99 1.85
C ASP A 136 -8.13 14.91 1.24
N VAL A 137 -7.53 13.72 1.27
CA VAL A 137 -6.19 13.45 0.74
C VAL A 137 -6.25 12.23 -0.18
N VAL A 138 -5.57 12.33 -1.31
CA VAL A 138 -5.34 11.22 -2.25
C VAL A 138 -3.83 11.06 -2.39
N TYR A 139 -3.29 9.89 -2.02
CA TYR A 139 -1.87 9.60 -2.10
C TYR A 139 -1.62 8.40 -3.01
N LEU A 140 -1.13 8.66 -4.22
CA LEU A 140 -0.78 7.64 -5.21
C LEU A 140 0.63 7.13 -4.95
N TRP A 141 0.75 5.83 -4.70
CA TRP A 141 2.06 5.21 -4.47
C TRP A 141 2.82 5.01 -5.79
N PRO A 142 4.15 5.18 -5.79
CA PRO A 142 4.98 4.83 -6.92
C PRO A 142 4.98 3.30 -7.12
N VAL A 143 5.02 2.90 -8.39
CA VAL A 143 5.16 1.49 -8.76
C VAL A 143 6.56 1.04 -8.38
N VAL A 144 6.65 0.07 -7.47
CA VAL A 144 7.94 -0.54 -7.11
C VAL A 144 8.14 -1.72 -8.05
N ARG A 145 9.12 -1.62 -8.95
CA ARG A 145 9.56 -2.78 -9.73
C ARG A 145 10.50 -3.59 -8.86
N GLN A 146 10.09 -4.80 -8.49
CA GLN A 146 11.02 -5.77 -7.94
C GLN A 146 11.94 -6.20 -9.08
N VAL A 147 13.19 -5.74 -9.05
CA VAL A 147 14.22 -6.23 -9.95
C VAL A 147 14.74 -7.51 -9.33
N GLU A 148 14.42 -8.63 -9.95
CA GLU A 148 15.08 -9.90 -9.62
C GLU A 148 16.54 -9.77 -10.03
N VAL A 149 17.40 -9.54 -9.05
CA VAL A 149 18.84 -9.60 -9.26
C VAL A 149 19.19 -11.07 -9.32
N VAL A 150 19.22 -11.63 -10.53
CA VAL A 150 19.83 -12.94 -10.75
C VAL A 150 21.31 -12.78 -10.44
N PRO A 151 21.85 -13.40 -9.37
CA PRO A 151 23.27 -13.34 -9.14
C PRO A 151 23.95 -13.99 -10.35
N ALA A 152 24.73 -13.21 -11.08
CA ALA A 152 25.65 -13.76 -12.05
C ALA A 152 26.67 -14.58 -11.25
N TYR A 153 26.45 -15.88 -11.15
CA TYR A 153 27.44 -16.77 -10.55
C TYR A 153 28.72 -16.64 -11.38
N PRO A 154 29.87 -16.30 -10.77
CA PRO A 154 31.14 -16.18 -11.49
C PRO A 154 31.60 -17.49 -12.15
N TYR A 155 30.99 -18.61 -11.74
CA TYR A 155 31.20 -19.93 -12.30
C TYR A 155 29.95 -20.32 -13.10
N GLY A 156 30.14 -20.57 -14.39
CA GLY A 156 29.09 -21.18 -15.22
C GLY A 156 28.75 -22.60 -14.73
N PRO A 157 27.89 -23.34 -15.46
CA PRO A 157 27.47 -24.71 -15.12
C PRO A 157 28.61 -25.72 -14.92
N TRP A 158 29.83 -25.34 -15.31
CA TRP A 158 31.07 -26.08 -15.13
C TRP A 158 31.91 -25.25 -14.16
N GLY A 159 31.99 -25.68 -12.89
CA GLY A 159 32.65 -24.98 -11.81
C GLY A 159 34.15 -24.70 -12.03
N PRO A 160 34.89 -24.25 -10.99
CA PRO A 160 36.30 -23.95 -11.11
C PRO A 160 37.09 -25.18 -11.53
N GLY A 161 37.55 -25.21 -12.78
CA GLY A 161 38.70 -26.04 -13.17
C GLY A 161 38.58 -26.91 -14.42
N TRP A 162 37.44 -27.00 -15.12
CA TRP A 162 37.30 -28.01 -16.18
C TRP A 162 36.55 -27.52 -17.43
N GLY A 163 37.12 -26.53 -18.12
CA GLY A 163 36.80 -26.30 -19.53
C GLY A 163 37.47 -27.37 -20.43
N PRO A 164 37.06 -27.51 -21.71
CA PRO A 164 37.68 -28.46 -22.67
C PRO A 164 39.18 -28.29 -22.90
N TRP A 165 39.74 -27.18 -22.41
CA TRP A 165 41.16 -26.86 -22.37
C TRP A 165 41.60 -26.80 -20.90
N GLY A 166 41.67 -27.96 -20.25
CA GLY A 166 42.17 -28.09 -18.88
C GLY A 166 43.62 -27.59 -18.75
N PRO A 167 44.11 -27.32 -17.52
CA PRO A 167 45.46 -26.81 -17.34
C PRO A 167 46.46 -27.89 -17.72
N ARG A 168 47.20 -27.63 -18.80
CA ARG A 168 48.38 -28.39 -19.21
C ARG A 168 49.49 -28.16 -18.19
N TRP A 169 49.43 -28.88 -17.06
CA TRP A 169 50.57 -29.01 -16.16
C TRP A 169 51.57 -29.98 -16.79
N GLY A 170 52.49 -29.39 -17.55
CA GLY A 170 53.71 -30.05 -17.97
C GLY A 170 54.67 -30.19 -16.78
N TRP A 171 55.09 -31.43 -16.56
CA TRP A 171 56.23 -31.93 -15.79
C TRP A 171 57.34 -30.90 -15.50
N TRP A 172 57.69 -30.75 -14.23
CA TRP A 172 59.03 -30.93 -13.64
C TRP A 172 58.87 -31.36 -12.18
#